data_AF-A0A7M2A3N8-F1
#
_entry.id   AF-A0A7M2A3N8-F1
#
_cell.length_a   1.000
_cell.length_b   1.000
_cell.length_c   1.000
_cell.angle_alpha   90.00
_cell.angle_beta   90.00
_cell.angle_gamma   90.00
#
_symmetry.space_group_name_H-M   'P 1'
#
loop_
_entity.id
_entity.type
_entity.pdbx_description
1 polymer ?
#
loop_
_entity_poly.entity_id
_entity_poly.type
_entity_poly.pdbx_seq_one_letter_code
_entity_poly.pdbx_strand_id
1 'polypeptide(L)' 'MDDWQVYREKSMKGGLAFTEEKLRYLLEDPFECVELRPMKAMGQDDICFGLPILWVTLWRKPNV' A
#
# COMPACT_ATOMS: atom_id res chain seq x y z
N MET A 1 -5.73 16.80 -8.40
CA MET A 1 -4.32 17.23 -8.47
C MET A 1 -3.74 16.56 -9.69
N ASP A 2 -3.28 17.34 -10.66
CA ASP A 2 -2.68 16.81 -11.90
C ASP A 2 -1.20 16.49 -11.65
N ASP A 3 -0.68 15.47 -12.32
CA ASP A 3 0.70 14.97 -12.12
C ASP A 3 1.73 16.09 -12.34
N TRP A 4 1.46 16.98 -13.30
CA TRP A 4 2.34 18.11 -13.60
C TRP A 4 2.54 19.06 -12.41
N GLN A 5 1.50 19.23 -11.57
CA GLN A 5 1.57 20.09 -10.40
C GLN A 5 2.43 19.47 -9.30
N VAL A 6 2.35 18.14 -9.11
CA VAL A 6 3.18 17.39 -8.15
C VAL A 6 4.67 17.54 -8.49
N TYR A 7 5.03 17.33 -9.76
CA TYR A 7 6.43 17.42 -10.19
C TYR A 7 6.98 18.83 -10.02
N ARG A 8 6.18 19.86 -10.33
CA ARG A 8 6.55 21.26 -10.16
C ARG A 8 6.78 21.61 -8.69
N GLU A 9 5.89 21.17 -7.81
CA GLU A 9 5.91 21.50 -6.38
C GLU A 9 6.83 20.59 -5.57
N LYS A 10 7.31 19.47 -6.15
CA LYS A 10 8.11 18.41 -5.48
C LYS A 10 7.47 17.91 -4.19
N SER A 11 6.14 17.95 -4.14
CA SER A 11 5.36 17.58 -2.98
C SER A 11 4.04 16.99 -3.43
N MET A 12 3.66 15.88 -2.80
CA MET A 12 2.32 15.31 -2.98
C MET A 12 1.25 16.09 -2.20
N LYS A 13 1.64 17.14 -1.42
CA LYS A 13 0.79 17.83 -0.43
C LYS A 13 0.13 16.86 0.57
N GLY A 14 0.82 15.77 0.87
CA GLY A 14 0.32 14.63 1.62
C GLY A 14 0.32 13.37 0.75
N GLY A 15 0.83 12.25 1.27
CA GLY A 15 0.82 10.98 0.53
C GLY A 15 -0.60 10.44 0.34
N LEU A 16 -0.80 9.61 -0.69
CA LEU A 16 -2.04 8.83 -0.83
C LEU A 16 -1.96 7.61 0.08
N ALA A 17 -2.66 7.67 1.22
CA ALA A 17 -2.93 6.48 2.01
C ALA A 17 -4.14 5.74 1.39
N PHE A 18 -4.00 4.42 1.22
CA PHE A 18 -5.11 3.57 0.83
C PHE A 18 -5.70 2.92 2.08
N THR A 19 -7.02 2.95 2.21
CA THR A 19 -7.70 2.12 3.20
C THR A 19 -7.74 0.68 2.72
N GLU A 20 -8.02 -0.26 3.63
CA GLU A 20 -8.19 -1.66 3.27
C GLU A 20 -9.26 -1.83 2.18
N GLU A 21 -10.39 -1.14 2.30
CA GLU A 21 -11.51 -1.21 1.35
C GLU A 21 -11.07 -0.76 -0.04
N LYS A 22 -10.27 0.31 -0.11
CA LYS A 22 -9.77 0.82 -1.39
C LYS A 22 -8.76 -0.13 -2.03
N LEU A 23 -7.90 -0.78 -1.22
CA LEU A 23 -6.97 -1.79 -1.73
C LEU A 23 -7.72 -3.01 -2.28
N ARG A 24 -8.77 -3.45 -1.59
CA ARG A 24 -9.64 -4.54 -2.07
C ARG A 24 -10.32 -4.19 -3.37
N TYR A 25 -11.02 -3.07 -3.41
CA TYR A 25 -11.70 -2.58 -4.61
C TYR A 25 -10.77 -2.49 -5.84
N LEU A 26 -9.51 -2.06 -5.66
CA LEU A 26 -8.57 -1.91 -6.76
C LEU A 26 -7.99 -3.22 -7.29
N LEU A 27 -7.94 -4.28 -6.48
CA LEU A 27 -7.17 -5.49 -6.77
C LEU A 27 -8.00 -6.77 -6.81
N GLU A 28 -9.24 -6.76 -6.31
CA GLU A 28 -10.09 -7.95 -6.18
C GLU A 28 -10.56 -8.56 -7.50
N ASP A 29 -10.66 -7.76 -8.57
CA ASP A 29 -11.10 -8.25 -9.89
C ASP A 29 -10.02 -9.11 -10.58
N PRO A 30 -8.78 -8.63 -10.76
CA PRO A 30 -7.73 -9.44 -11.39
C PRO A 30 -7.02 -10.43 -10.44
N PHE A 31 -7.18 -10.32 -9.12
CA PHE A 31 -6.40 -11.10 -8.15
C PHE A 31 -7.19 -11.63 -6.95
N GLU A 32 -6.78 -12.79 -6.45
CA GLU A 32 -7.24 -13.33 -5.17
C GLU A 32 -6.43 -12.73 -4.01
N CYS A 33 -7.10 -12.18 -3.00
CA CYS A 33 -6.45 -11.64 -1.80
C CYS A 33 -5.97 -12.78 -0.89
N VAL A 34 -4.65 -12.93 -0.73
CA VAL A 34 -4.04 -13.96 0.14
C VAL A 34 -3.76 -13.41 1.54
N GLU A 35 -3.27 -12.18 1.62
CA GLU A 35 -2.99 -11.50 2.88
C GLU A 35 -3.25 -10.00 2.72
N LEU A 36 -3.93 -9.41 3.69
CA LEU A 36 -4.05 -7.97 3.84
C LEU A 36 -4.06 -7.67 5.34
N ARG A 37 -3.03 -6.98 5.82
CA ARG A 37 -2.91 -6.60 7.23
C ARG A 37 -1.98 -5.40 7.41
N PRO A 38 -2.03 -4.72 8.57
CA PRO A 38 -1.01 -3.74 8.91
C PRO A 38 0.38 -4.39 8.97
N MET A 39 1.43 -3.60 8.73
CA MET A 39 2.79 -4.02 9.04
C MET A 39 2.92 -4.27 10.54
N LYS A 40 3.80 -5.19 10.90
CA LYS A 40 4.25 -5.34 12.28
C LYS A 40 5.13 -4.14 12.63
N ALA A 41 5.03 -3.62 13.84
CA ALA A 41 5.98 -2.62 14.32
C ALA A 41 7.36 -3.29 14.43
N MET A 42 8.38 -2.65 13.84
CA MET A 42 9.77 -3.07 13.91
C MET A 42 10.58 -1.99 14.63
N GLY A 43 11.51 -2.42 15.47
CA GLY A 43 12.47 -1.58 16.17
C GLY A 43 13.65 -1.17 15.29
N GLN A 44 14.54 -0.35 15.85
CA GLN A 44 15.71 0.16 15.13
C GLN A 44 16.75 -0.93 14.83
N ASP A 45 16.84 -1.95 15.69
CA ASP A 45 17.79 -3.05 15.55
C ASP A 45 17.24 -4.22 14.70
N ASP A 46 15.98 -4.12 14.26
CA ASP A 46 15.38 -5.14 13.39
C ASP A 46 15.95 -5.04 11.97
N ILE A 47 16.16 -6.20 11.33
CA ILE A 47 16.67 -6.29 9.96
C ILE A 47 15.66 -5.77 8.91
N CYS A 48 14.40 -5.59 9.30
CA CYS A 48 13.29 -5.22 8.44
C CYS A 48 12.60 -3.97 8.97
N PHE A 49 12.10 -3.15 8.06
CA PHE A 49 11.27 -2.00 8.40
C PHE A 49 9.81 -2.42 8.62
N GLY A 50 9.12 -1.74 9.54
CA GLY A 50 7.70 -1.96 9.76
C GLY A 50 7.05 -0.90 10.64
N LEU A 51 6.02 -0.26 10.11
CA LEU A 51 5.17 0.70 10.83
C LEU A 51 3.70 0.30 10.70
N PRO A 52 2.93 0.16 11.80
CA PRO A 52 1.52 -0.27 11.74
C PRO A 52 0.58 0.63 10.93
N ILE A 53 1.02 1.84 10.56
CA ILE A 53 0.26 2.75 9.68
C ILE A 53 0.35 2.36 8.19
N LEU A 54 1.20 1.38 7.85
CA LEU A 54 1.39 0.89 6.49
C LEU A 54 0.79 -0.51 6.34
N TRP A 55 0.42 -0.86 5.11
CA TRP A 55 -0.15 -2.16 4.77
C TRP A 55 0.90 -3.13 4.24
N VAL A 56 0.73 -4.42 4.55
CA VAL A 56 1.33 -5.54 3.82
C VAL A 56 0.19 -6.24 3.09
N THR A 57 0.33 -6.39 1.78
CA THR A 57 -0.67 -7.08 0.97
C THR A 57 -0.02 -8.10 0.05
N LEU A 58 -0.57 -9.30 -0.01
CA LEU A 58 -0.19 -10.36 -0.94
C LEU A 58 -1.41 -10.77 -1.77
N TRP A 59 -1.23 -10.77 -3.09
CA TRP A 59 -2.27 -11.07 -4.06
C TRP A 59 -1.80 -12.16 -5.00
N ARG A 60 -2.67 -13.12 -5.29
CA ARG A 60 -2.37 -14.23 -6.20
C ARG A 60 -3.07 -13.99 -7.52
N LYS A 61 -2.30 -14.09 -8.62
CA LYS A 61 -2.87 -14.17 -9.95
C LYS A 61 -3.57 -15.53 -10.10
N PRO A 62 -4.85 -15.57 -10.50
CA PRO A 62 -5.53 -16.82 -10.76
C PRO A 62 -4.83 -17.60 -11.88
N ASN A 63 -4.72 -18.92 -11.72
CA ASN A 63 -4.24 -19.82 -12.77
C ASN A 63 -5.39 -20.07 -13.73
N VAL A 64 -5.61 -19.17 -14.69
CA VAL A 64 -6.53 -19.37 -15.82
C VAL A 64 -5.74 -19.75 -17.05
#